data_AF-A0A432YSK5-F1
#
_entry.id   AF-A0A432YSK5-F1
#
_cell.length_a   1.000
_cell.length_b   1.000
_cell.length_c   1.000
_cell.angle_alpha   90.00
_cell.angle_beta   90.00
_cell.angle_gamma   90.00
#
_symmetry.space_group_name_H-M   'P 1'
#
loop_
_entity.id
_entity.type
_entity.pdbx_description
1 polymer ?
#
loop_
_entity_poly.entity_id
_entity_poly.type
_entity_poly.pdbx_seq_one_letter_code
_entity_poly.pdbx_strand_id
1 'polypeptide(L)'
;MFGFFRKKKRTLLDELNDATVKMYRPLLVNNKKVSDEKILEIVQTTMRAFTQAAESKGEKISGDVLMNISAKFIRVYDMSGQEFFLEHLKYEINKYLTEGLRPDYQQNA
;
A
#
# COMPACT_ATOMS: atom_id res chain seq x y z
N MET A 1 -28.01 17.66 -30.94
CA MET A 1 -26.53 17.58 -30.85
C MET A 1 -26.17 16.42 -29.96
N PHE A 2 -25.67 15.32 -30.53
CA PHE A 2 -25.28 14.12 -29.79
C PHE A 2 -23.80 14.21 -29.42
N GLY A 3 -23.51 14.56 -28.16
CA GLY A 3 -22.18 14.43 -27.59
C GLY A 3 -21.90 12.97 -27.25
N PHE A 4 -21.11 12.29 -28.08
CA PHE A 4 -20.63 10.93 -27.80
C PHE A 4 -19.73 10.94 -26.56
N PHE A 5 -20.29 10.63 -25.39
CA PHE A 5 -19.52 10.19 -24.24
C PHE A 5 -18.97 8.79 -24.52
N ARG A 6 -17.76 8.71 -25.09
CA ARG A 6 -17.02 7.46 -25.24
C ARG A 6 -16.64 6.99 -23.84
N LYS A 7 -17.41 6.05 -23.26
CA LYS A 7 -17.03 5.39 -22.01
C LYS A 7 -15.63 4.80 -22.17
N LYS A 8 -14.67 5.21 -21.34
CA LYS A 8 -13.31 4.66 -21.32
C LYS A 8 -13.42 3.13 -21.15
N LYS A 9 -12.78 2.35 -22.03
CA LYS A 9 -12.75 0.90 -21.88
C LYS A 9 -11.99 0.57 -20.59
N ARG A 10 -12.58 -0.27 -19.73
CA ARG A 10 -11.90 -0.78 -18.54
C ARG A 10 -10.69 -1.62 -18.95
N THR A 11 -9.63 -1.51 -18.18
CA THR A 11 -8.35 -2.19 -18.38
C THR A 11 -8.11 -3.19 -17.25
N LEU A 12 -7.17 -4.12 -17.45
CA LEU A 12 -6.71 -5.02 -16.38
C LEU A 12 -6.14 -4.25 -15.18
N LEU A 13 -5.52 -3.09 -15.42
CA LEU A 13 -5.04 -2.22 -14.34
C LEU A 13 -6.20 -1.67 -13.50
N ASP A 14 -7.32 -1.32 -14.13
CA ASP A 14 -8.50 -0.86 -13.40
C ASP A 14 -9.05 -2.00 -12.51
N GLU A 15 -9.12 -3.23 -13.02
CA GLU A 15 -9.56 -4.40 -12.24
C GLU A 15 -8.64 -4.71 -11.06
N LEU A 16 -7.32 -4.60 -11.25
CA LEU A 16 -6.33 -4.77 -10.17
C LEU A 16 -6.46 -3.67 -9.11
N ASN A 17 -6.67 -2.43 -9.53
CA ASN A 17 -6.90 -1.31 -8.63
C ASN A 17 -8.17 -1.52 -7.80
N ASP A 18 -9.27 -1.94 -8.42
CA ASP A 18 -10.52 -2.23 -7.72
C ASP A 18 -10.36 -3.38 -6.71
N ALA A 19 -9.66 -4.45 -7.09
CA ALA A 19 -9.38 -5.57 -6.20
C ALA A 19 -8.53 -5.12 -4.99
N THR A 20 -7.52 -4.29 -5.24
CA THR A 20 -6.66 -3.71 -4.20
C THR A 20 -7.49 -2.87 -3.22
N VAL A 21 -8.29 -1.95 -3.74
CA VAL A 21 -9.19 -1.12 -2.92
C VAL A 21 -10.13 -2.00 -2.09
N LYS A 22 -10.77 -2.98 -2.72
CA LYS A 22 -11.71 -3.90 -2.03
C LYS A 22 -11.03 -4.68 -0.91
N MET A 23 -9.78 -5.08 -1.11
CA MET A 23 -9.00 -5.81 -0.12
C MET A 23 -8.66 -4.96 1.11
N TYR A 24 -8.19 -3.73 0.92
CA TYR A 24 -7.67 -2.89 2.01
C TYR A 24 -8.70 -1.98 2.66
N ARG A 25 -9.78 -1.60 1.97
CA ARG A 25 -10.84 -0.73 2.50
C ARG A 25 -11.43 -1.18 3.84
N PRO A 26 -11.65 -2.48 4.11
CA PRO A 26 -12.15 -2.94 5.41
C PRO A 26 -11.22 -2.64 6.60
N LEU A 27 -9.94 -2.34 6.36
CA LEU A 27 -8.97 -2.02 7.40
C LEU A 27 -9.06 -0.56 7.88
N LEU A 28 -9.77 0.30 7.14
CA LEU A 28 -10.01 1.70 7.49
C LEU A 28 -11.21 1.80 8.46
N VAL A 29 -10.96 1.58 9.75
CA VAL A 29 -12.01 1.52 10.78
C VAL A 29 -12.41 2.94 11.22
N ASN A 30 -11.43 3.82 11.38
CA ASN A 30 -11.60 5.18 11.89
C ASN A 30 -11.92 6.18 10.77
N ASN A 31 -11.36 5.97 9.58
CA ASN A 31 -11.48 6.89 8.44
C ASN A 31 -12.12 6.20 7.22
N LYS A 32 -13.44 5.98 7.30
CA LYS A 32 -14.19 5.29 6.23
C LYS A 32 -14.34 6.09 4.93
N LYS A 33 -14.01 7.38 4.94
CA LYS A 33 -14.19 8.31 3.80
C LYS A 33 -12.94 8.48 2.93
N VAL A 34 -11.87 7.75 3.23
CA VAL A 34 -10.67 7.73 2.40
C VAL A 34 -11.04 7.30 0.98
N SER A 35 -10.55 8.06 0.00
CA SER A 35 -10.82 7.79 -1.41
C SER A 35 -10.08 6.54 -1.88
N ASP A 36 -10.57 5.94 -2.96
CA ASP A 36 -9.93 4.76 -3.57
C ASP A 36 -8.51 5.09 -4.03
N GLU A 37 -8.31 6.27 -4.60
CA GLU A 37 -7.00 6.76 -5.04
C GLU A 37 -6.01 6.84 -3.87
N LYS A 38 -6.49 7.25 -2.69
CA LYS A 38 -5.63 7.37 -1.52
C LYS A 38 -5.24 6.01 -0.95
N ILE A 39 -6.14 5.03 -0.97
CA ILE A 39 -5.82 3.64 -0.62
C ILE A 39 -4.74 3.10 -1.56
N LEU A 40 -4.91 3.30 -2.87
CA LEU A 40 -3.94 2.89 -3.88
C LEU A 40 -2.58 3.58 -3.67
N GLU A 41 -2.58 4.88 -3.40
CA GLU A 41 -1.37 5.65 -3.15
C GLU A 41 -0.58 5.08 -1.95
N ILE A 42 -1.27 4.79 -0.83
CA ILE A 42 -0.63 4.23 0.37
C ILE A 42 -0.03 2.86 0.06
N VAL A 43 -0.81 1.97 -0.58
CA VAL A 43 -0.37 0.62 -0.93
C VAL A 43 0.84 0.67 -1.87
N GLN A 44 0.74 1.40 -2.99
CA GLN A 44 1.80 1.49 -3.98
C GLN A 44 3.07 2.14 -3.43
N THR A 45 2.93 3.21 -2.63
CA THR A 45 4.07 3.88 -2.00
C THR A 45 4.79 2.94 -1.05
N THR A 46 4.04 2.22 -0.22
CA THR A 46 4.61 1.25 0.74
C THR A 46 5.33 0.12 0.00
N MET A 47 4.66 -0.53 -0.95
CA MET A 47 5.25 -1.66 -1.70
C MET A 47 6.51 -1.22 -2.45
N ARG A 48 6.47 -0.05 -3.12
CA ARG A 48 7.60 0.48 -3.86
C ARG A 48 8.79 0.77 -2.95
N ALA A 49 8.55 1.41 -1.81
CA ALA A 49 9.62 1.76 -0.88
C ALA A 49 10.35 0.51 -0.35
N PHE A 50 9.60 -0.51 0.08
CA PHE A 50 10.18 -1.77 0.55
C PHE A 50 10.87 -2.56 -0.57
N THR A 51 10.29 -2.57 -1.77
CA THR A 51 10.90 -3.23 -2.94
C THR A 51 12.24 -2.59 -3.30
N GLN A 52 12.29 -1.26 -3.37
CA GLN A 52 13.53 -0.53 -3.66
C GLN A 52 14.58 -0.72 -2.58
N ALA A 53 14.16 -0.72 -1.30
CA ALA A 53 15.07 -1.01 -0.20
C ALA A 53 15.63 -2.44 -0.30
N ALA A 54 14.82 -3.44 -0.66
CA ALA A 54 15.25 -4.81 -0.81
C ALA A 54 16.23 -4.98 -1.98
N GLU A 55 15.90 -4.40 -3.13
CA GLU A 55 16.76 -4.36 -4.31
C GLU A 55 18.13 -3.74 -3.98
N SER A 56 18.17 -2.69 -3.15
CA SER A 56 19.42 -2.05 -2.72
C SER A 56 20.33 -2.96 -1.87
N LYS A 57 19.75 -3.96 -1.20
CA LYS A 57 20.47 -5.00 -0.45
C LYS A 57 20.78 -6.25 -1.27
N GLY A 58 20.34 -6.30 -2.54
CA GLY A 58 20.35 -7.53 -3.34
C GLY A 58 19.36 -8.59 -2.83
N GLU A 59 18.36 -8.19 -2.06
CA GLU A 59 17.30 -9.04 -1.52
C GLU A 59 16.02 -8.93 -2.36
N LYS A 60 15.09 -9.88 -2.16
CA LYS A 60 13.74 -9.82 -2.73
C LYS A 60 12.70 -10.10 -1.65
N ILE A 61 11.74 -9.20 -1.49
CA ILE A 61 10.58 -9.41 -0.62
C ILE A 61 9.47 -10.05 -1.47
N SER A 62 8.83 -11.09 -0.93
CA SER A 62 7.73 -11.76 -1.62
C SER A 62 6.46 -10.90 -1.65
N GLY A 63 5.59 -11.15 -2.62
CA GLY A 63 4.38 -10.34 -2.83
C GLY A 63 3.40 -10.40 -1.66
N ASP A 64 3.25 -11.56 -1.02
CA ASP A 64 2.44 -11.78 0.17
C ASP A 64 2.95 -10.97 1.37
N VAL A 65 4.26 -10.91 1.57
CA VAL A 65 4.86 -10.08 2.63
C VAL A 65 4.65 -8.60 2.33
N LEU A 66 4.80 -8.16 1.08
CA LEU A 66 4.49 -6.78 0.69
C LEU A 66 3.02 -6.43 0.93
N MET A 67 2.10 -7.36 0.68
CA MET A 67 0.68 -7.19 0.98
C MET A 67 0.43 -7.05 2.49
N ASN A 68 1.08 -7.87 3.32
CA ASN A 68 0.99 -7.79 4.78
C ASN A 68 1.54 -6.45 5.32
N ILE A 69 2.65 -5.97 4.76
CA ILE A 69 3.22 -4.67 5.08
C ILE A 69 2.23 -3.56 4.71
N SER A 70 1.69 -3.58 3.49
CA SER A 70 0.68 -2.60 3.04
C SER A 70 -0.56 -2.58 3.93
N ALA A 71 -1.04 -3.75 4.39
CA ALA A 71 -2.17 -3.83 5.32
C ALA A 71 -1.89 -3.08 6.63
N LYS A 72 -0.67 -3.21 7.17
CA LYS A 72 -0.27 -2.46 8.37
C LYS A 72 -0.18 -0.96 8.11
N PHE A 73 0.37 -0.54 6.98
CA PHE A 73 0.47 0.88 6.65
C PHE A 73 -0.89 1.54 6.38
N ILE A 74 -1.88 0.79 5.87
CA ILE A 74 -3.27 1.24 5.81
C ILE A 74 -3.82 1.51 7.22
N ARG A 75 -3.56 0.63 8.19
CA ARG A 75 -3.98 0.83 9.59
C ARG A 75 -3.25 2.02 10.24
N VAL A 76 -1.95 2.18 9.97
CA VAL A 76 -1.18 3.34 10.45
C VAL A 76 -1.77 4.65 9.93
N TYR A 77 -2.09 4.69 8.64
CA TYR A 77 -2.76 5.85 8.05
C TYR A 77 -4.15 6.10 8.66
N ASP A 78 -4.93 5.03 8.87
CA ASP A 78 -6.26 5.10 9.49
C ASP A 78 -6.21 5.74 10.89
N MET A 79 -5.19 5.41 11.66
CA MET A 79 -5.04 5.85 13.05
C MET A 79 -4.41 7.25 13.18
N SER A 80 -3.43 7.58 12.33
CA SER A 80 -2.55 8.72 12.57
C SER A 80 -2.45 9.69 11.39
N GLY A 81 -3.10 9.41 10.27
CA GLY A 81 -3.13 10.27 9.10
C GLY A 81 -1.83 10.29 8.28
N GLN A 82 -1.77 11.23 7.33
CA GLN A 82 -0.75 11.25 6.27
C GLN A 82 0.68 11.52 6.76
N GLU A 83 0.85 12.50 7.65
CA GLU A 83 2.19 12.93 8.08
C GLU A 83 2.90 11.80 8.82
N PHE A 84 2.22 11.23 9.82
CA PHE A 84 2.74 10.09 10.58
C PHE A 84 2.96 8.86 9.69
N PHE A 85 2.08 8.60 8.73
CA PHE A 85 2.27 7.52 7.75
C PHE A 85 3.63 7.64 7.03
N LEU A 86 3.97 8.83 6.52
CA LEU A 86 5.22 9.04 5.79
C LEU A 86 6.45 8.93 6.72
N GLU A 87 6.38 9.51 7.91
CA GLU A 87 7.45 9.43 8.90
C GLU A 87 7.70 7.99 9.34
N HIS A 88 6.63 7.25 9.64
CA HIS A 88 6.72 5.86 10.04
C HIS A 88 7.23 4.96 8.90
N LEU A 89 6.83 5.24 7.64
CA LEU A 89 7.37 4.51 6.49
C LEU A 89 8.88 4.72 6.36
N LYS A 90 9.34 5.96 6.47
CA LYS A 90 10.79 6.27 6.45
C LYS A 90 11.53 5.53 7.57
N TYR A 91 10.97 5.52 8.79
CA TYR A 91 11.54 4.79 9.92
C TYR A 91 11.65 3.29 9.64
N GLU A 92 10.58 2.66 9.18
CA GLU A 92 10.54 1.20 8.94
C GLU A 92 11.44 0.79 7.76
N ILE A 93 11.58 1.62 6.73
CA ILE A 93 12.55 1.39 5.64
C ILE A 93 13.98 1.44 6.15
N ASN A 94 14.33 2.47 6.94
CA ASN A 94 15.67 2.56 7.53
C ASN A 94 15.97 1.35 8.42
N LYS A 95 14.98 0.93 9.22
CA LYS A 95 15.10 -0.25 10.07
C LYS A 95 15.29 -1.52 9.25
N TYR A 96 14.55 -1.69 8.16
CA TYR A 96 14.72 -2.82 7.25
C TYR A 96 16.13 -2.87 6.62
N LEU A 97 16.67 -1.71 6.26
CA LEU A 97 18.03 -1.61 5.71
C LEU A 97 19.10 -2.00 6.73
N THR A 98 18.91 -1.67 8.02
CA THR A 98 19.90 -1.93 9.08
C THR A 98 19.76 -3.30 9.74
N GLU A 99 18.53 -3.75 9.96
CA GLU A 99 18.22 -4.93 10.80
C GLU A 99 17.54 -6.06 10.02
N GLY A 100 17.12 -5.80 8.77
CA GLY A 100 16.32 -6.74 7.98
C GLY A 100 14.82 -6.66 8.28
N LEU A 101 14.06 -7.58 7.66
CA LEU A 101 12.61 -7.54 7.74
C LEU A 101 12.15 -7.92 9.15
N ARG A 102 11.29 -7.09 9.76
CA ARG A 102 10.73 -7.44 11.06
C ARG A 102 9.94 -8.75 10.99
N PRO A 103 10.02 -9.62 12.02
CA PRO A 103 9.29 -10.89 12.04
C PRO A 103 7.77 -10.74 11.92
N ASP A 104 7.22 -9.64 12.42
CA ASP A 104 5.78 -9.38 12.38
C ASP A 104 5.26 -9.12 10.96
N TYR A 105 6.11 -8.81 9.98
CA TYR A 105 5.72 -8.72 8.57
C TYR A 105 5.63 -10.09 7.88
N GLN A 106 6.24 -11.12 8.48
CA GLN A 106 6.24 -12.50 7.96
C GLN A 106 5.03 -13.31 8.46
N GLN A 107 4.29 -12.79 9.44
CA GLN A 107 3.06 -13.42 9.94
C GLN A 107 1.86 -12.81 9.23
N ASN A 108 1.00 -13.68 8.68
CA ASN A 108 -0.26 -13.27 8.06
C ASN A 108 -1.07 -12.45 9.07
N ALA A 109 -1.48 -11.25 8.66
CA ALA A 109 -2.37 -10.37 9.43
C ALA A 109 -3.83 -10.87 9.40
#